data_AF-A0A2G7T9G2-F1
#
_entry.id   AF-A0A2G7T9G2-F1
#
_cell.length_a   1.000
_cell.length_b   1.000
_cell.length_c   1.000
_cell.angle_alpha   90.00
_cell.angle_beta   90.00
_cell.angle_gamma   90.00
#
_symmetry.space_group_name_H-M   'P 1'
#
loop_
_entity.id
_entity.type
_entity.pdbx_description
1 polymer ?
#
loop_
_entity_poly.entity_id
_entity_poly.type
_entity_poly.pdbx_seq_one_letter_code
_entity_poly.pdbx_strand_id
1 'polypeptide(L)'
;MNRKEKTPEELISAIYQALFSSQYSVHFHVKNLPGISIMALPLQQDACASNWVVNIESGDPELRAAIRHAASMVQHEFDLISRHS
;
A
#
# COMPACT_ATOMS: atom_id res chain seq x y z
N MET A 1 16.05 -11.33 -4.85
CA MET A 1 15.80 -11.14 -3.40
C MET A 1 14.39 -11.59 -3.14
N ASN A 2 14.15 -12.55 -2.24
CA ASN A 2 12.78 -12.93 -1.87
C ASN A 2 12.16 -11.77 -1.09
N ARG A 3 11.07 -11.19 -1.60
CA ARG A 3 10.28 -10.18 -0.89
C ARG A 3 9.64 -10.81 0.35
N LYS A 4 9.41 -10.00 1.39
CA LYS A 4 8.78 -10.47 2.62
C LYS A 4 7.28 -10.53 2.43
N GLU A 5 6.62 -11.53 2.99
CA GLU A 5 5.17 -11.63 2.92
C GLU A 5 4.51 -10.94 4.12
N LYS A 6 3.41 -10.23 3.88
CA LYS A 6 2.62 -9.54 4.90
C LYS A 6 1.12 -9.75 4.72
N THR A 7 0.36 -9.71 5.81
CA THR A 7 -1.11 -9.70 5.74
C THR A 7 -1.60 -8.36 5.16
N PRO A 8 -2.86 -8.28 4.67
CA PRO A 8 -3.44 -7.00 4.26
C PRO A 8 -3.30 -5.88 5.30
N GLU A 9 -3.54 -6.19 6.58
CA GLU A 9 -3.47 -5.24 7.69
C GLU A 9 -2.05 -4.74 7.93
N GLU A 10 -1.07 -5.63 7.80
CA GLU A 10 0.34 -5.28 7.92
C GLU A 10 0.83 -4.42 6.74
N LEU A 11 0.33 -4.68 5.53
CA LEU A 11 0.62 -3.86 4.36
C LEU A 11 0.00 -2.47 4.49
N ILE A 12 -1.24 -2.37 4.95
CA ILE A 12 -1.89 -1.09 5.29
C ILE A 12 -1.06 -0.32 6.32
N SER A 13 -0.60 -1.01 7.37
CA SER A 13 0.24 -0.41 8.41
C SER A 13 1.58 0.08 7.85
N ALA A 14 2.21 -0.69 6.95
CA ALA A 14 3.44 -0.29 6.29
C ALA A 14 3.25 0.92 5.36
N ILE A 15 2.13 1.00 4.64
CA ILE A 15 1.77 2.16 3.82
C ILE A 15 1.62 3.40 4.71
N TYR A 16 0.95 3.28 5.84
CA TYR A 16 0.84 4.36 6.81
C TYR A 16 2.20 4.80 7.33
N GLN A 17 3.07 3.87 7.73
CA GLN A 17 4.43 4.21 8.16
C GLN A 17 5.22 4.93 7.06
N ALA A 18 5.12 4.48 5.80
CA ALA A 18 5.78 5.13 4.67
C ALA A 18 5.23 6.54 4.40
N LEU A 19 3.92 6.78 4.60
CA LEU A 19 3.31 8.10 4.50
C LEU A 19 3.85 9.07 5.58
N PHE A 20 3.97 8.62 6.83
CA PHE A 20 4.47 9.43 7.94
C PHE A 20 5.99 9.60 7.94
N SER A 21 6.73 8.64 7.37
CA SER A 21 8.17 8.76 7.17
C SER A 21 8.53 9.70 6.01
N SER A 22 7.62 9.88 5.06
CA SER A 22 7.82 10.74 3.91
C SER A 22 7.45 12.19 4.25
N GLN A 23 7.93 13.14 3.43
CA GLN A 23 7.75 14.61 3.61
C GLN A 23 6.28 15.07 3.67
N TYR A 24 5.34 14.14 3.46
CA TYR A 24 3.90 14.33 3.57
C TYR A 24 3.41 14.43 5.03
N SER A 25 4.21 14.03 6.02
CA SER A 25 3.83 14.09 7.45
C SER A 25 3.41 15.48 7.94
N VAL A 26 3.97 16.55 7.34
CA VAL A 26 3.69 17.94 7.74
C VAL A 26 2.36 18.44 7.17
N HIS A 27 1.91 17.90 6.03
CA HIS A 27 0.66 18.29 5.37
C HIS A 27 -0.55 17.48 5.85
N PHE A 28 -0.31 16.33 6.47
CA PHE A 28 -1.38 15.41 6.85
C PHE A 28 -1.53 15.34 8.38
N HIS A 29 -2.40 16.19 8.93
CA HIS A 29 -3.03 15.97 10.25
C HIS A 29 -4.01 14.79 10.13
N VAL A 30 -3.49 13.57 10.05
CA VAL A 30 -4.30 12.37 9.89
C VAL A 30 -4.93 11.99 11.21
N LYS A 31 -6.13 12.48 11.46
CA LYS A 31 -7.05 11.76 12.35
C LYS A 31 -7.96 10.78 11.60
N ASN A 32 -8.04 10.86 10.27
CA ASN A 32 -8.82 9.94 9.43
C ASN A 32 -8.15 9.80 8.06
N LEU A 33 -7.19 8.89 7.90
CA LEU A 33 -6.78 8.49 6.55
C LEU A 33 -8.00 7.82 5.91
N PRO A 34 -8.27 8.07 4.62
CA PRO A 34 -9.34 7.44 3.87
C PRO A 34 -9.20 5.92 3.97
N GLY A 35 -10.34 5.21 3.93
CA GLY A 35 -10.36 3.75 3.87
C GLY A 35 -9.48 3.27 2.72
N ILE A 36 -8.33 2.70 3.05
CA ILE A 36 -7.50 1.99 2.08
C ILE A 36 -7.68 0.50 2.30
N SER A 37 -7.82 -0.23 1.22
CA SER A 37 -7.90 -1.70 1.24
C SER A 37 -6.88 -2.30 0.28
N ILE A 38 -6.43 -3.50 0.60
CA ILE A 38 -5.45 -4.23 -0.21
C ILE A 38 -6.21 -5.29 -0.99
N MET A 39 -5.99 -5.32 -2.30
CA MET A 39 -6.56 -6.33 -3.18
C MET A 39 -5.42 -7.14 -3.80
N ALA A 40 -5.55 -8.46 -3.82
CA ALA A 40 -4.63 -9.31 -4.56
C ALA A 40 -4.75 -9.01 -6.06
N LEU A 41 -3.61 -9.01 -6.76
CA LEU A 41 -3.62 -8.97 -8.22
C LEU A 41 -4.08 -10.33 -8.75
N PRO A 42 -4.90 -10.36 -9.81
CA PRO A 42 -5.22 -11.60 -10.50
C PRO A 42 -3.95 -12.33 -10.94
N LEU A 43 -3.91 -13.64 -10.74
CA LEU A 43 -2.79 -14.54 -11.10
C LEU A 43 -2.31 -14.42 -12.57
N GLN A 44 -3.11 -13.82 -13.44
CA GLN A 44 -2.80 -13.61 -14.86
C GLN A 44 -2.16 -12.26 -15.18
N GLN A 45 -2.03 -11.36 -14.20
CA GLN A 45 -1.25 -10.12 -14.38
C GLN A 45 0.19 -10.38 -13.99
N ASP A 46 1.10 -10.20 -14.94
CA ASP A 46 2.54 -10.15 -14.69
C ASP A 46 2.83 -8.99 -13.73
N ALA A 47 2.83 -9.32 -12.44
CA ALA A 47 3.14 -8.43 -11.35
C ALA A 47 4.64 -8.13 -11.36
N CYS A 48 5.08 -7.25 -12.27
CA CYS A 48 6.47 -6.82 -12.34
C CYS A 48 6.98 -6.24 -11.00
N ALA A 49 6.08 -5.73 -10.14
CA ALA A 49 6.41 -5.02 -8.92
C ALA A 49 5.89 -5.65 -7.62
N SER A 50 4.70 -6.25 -7.55
CA SER A 50 4.17 -6.93 -6.36
C SER A 50 2.85 -7.65 -6.69
N ASN A 51 2.42 -8.64 -5.91
CA ASN A 51 1.17 -9.40 -6.12
C ASN A 51 -0.11 -8.74 -5.55
N TRP A 52 -0.08 -7.45 -5.19
CA TRP A 52 -1.24 -6.73 -4.65
C TRP A 52 -1.29 -5.27 -5.10
N VAL A 53 -2.48 -4.66 -4.99
CA VAL A 53 -2.73 -3.24 -5.25
C VAL A 53 -3.50 -2.60 -4.10
N VAL A 54 -3.26 -1.29 -3.89
CA VAL A 54 -4.03 -0.49 -2.94
C VAL A 54 -5.27 0.10 -3.61
N ASN A 55 -6.43 -0.12 -3.02
CA ASN A 55 -7.65 0.62 -3.30
C ASN A 55 -7.73 1.81 -2.34
N ILE A 56 -8.13 2.98 -2.83
CA ILE A 56 -8.11 4.23 -2.08
C ILE A 56 -9.48 4.90 -2.22
N GLU A 57 -10.22 5.00 -1.12
CA GLU A 57 -11.58 5.59 -1.10
C GLU A 57 -11.58 7.14 -0.98
N SER A 58 -10.41 7.78 -1.08
CA SER A 58 -10.30 9.23 -1.00
C SER A 58 -10.74 9.93 -2.29
N GLY A 59 -11.49 11.03 -2.14
CA GLY A 59 -11.74 11.98 -3.23
C GLY A 59 -10.58 12.95 -3.50
N ASP A 60 -9.63 13.07 -2.57
CA ASP A 60 -8.53 14.05 -2.65
C ASP A 60 -7.39 13.54 -3.58
N PRO A 61 -7.07 14.25 -4.68
CA PRO A 61 -6.05 13.82 -5.63
C PRO A 61 -4.63 13.77 -5.06
N GLU A 62 -4.28 14.71 -4.18
CA GLU A 62 -2.93 14.81 -3.60
C GLU A 62 -2.70 13.67 -2.60
N LEU A 63 -3.71 13.37 -1.78
CA LEU A 63 -3.69 12.25 -0.86
C LEU A 63 -3.67 10.91 -1.61
N ARG A 64 -4.43 10.77 -2.70
CA ARG A 64 -4.34 9.56 -3.55
C ARG A 64 -2.95 9.38 -4.13
N ALA A 65 -2.30 10.46 -4.57
CA ALA A 65 -0.94 10.41 -5.09
C ALA A 65 0.07 10.02 -3.99
N ALA A 66 -0.05 10.60 -2.80
CA ALA A 66 0.80 10.26 -1.66
C ALA A 66 0.65 8.79 -1.24
N ILE A 67 -0.59 8.29 -1.13
CA ILE A 67 -0.86 6.88 -0.79
C ILE A 67 -0.29 5.94 -1.86
N ARG A 68 -0.46 6.26 -3.15
CA ARG A 68 0.12 5.45 -4.24
C ARG A 68 1.64 5.43 -4.19
N HIS A 69 2.27 6.57 -3.91
CA HIS A 69 3.72 6.64 -3.77
C HIS A 69 4.21 5.78 -2.60
N ALA A 70 3.56 5.89 -1.43
CA ALA A 70 3.87 5.07 -0.26
C ALA A 70 3.64 3.57 -0.55
N ALA A 71 2.52 3.21 -1.18
CA ALA A 71 2.24 1.84 -1.58
C ALA A 71 3.29 1.28 -2.55
N SER A 72 3.73 2.08 -3.52
CA SER A 72 4.83 1.69 -4.40
C SER A 72 6.09 1.34 -3.60
N MET A 73 6.49 2.17 -2.63
CA MET A 73 7.64 1.86 -1.77
C MET A 73 7.46 0.53 -1.01
N VAL A 74 6.27 0.29 -0.43
CA VAL A 74 5.96 -0.96 0.28
C VAL A 74 5.98 -2.16 -0.66
N GLN A 75 5.48 -2.03 -1.89
CA GLN A 75 5.48 -3.08 -2.92
C GLN A 75 6.89 -3.52 -3.33
N HIS A 76 7.91 -2.66 -3.21
CA HIS A 76 9.29 -3.07 -3.51
C HIS A 76 9.84 -4.06 -2.47
N GLU A 77 9.33 -4.02 -1.23
CA GLU A 77 9.83 -4.80 -0.11
C GLU A 77 8.91 -5.97 0.28
N PHE A 78 7.60 -5.81 0.08
CA PHE A 78 6.58 -6.70 0.60
C PHE A 78 5.58 -7.18 -0.45
N ASP A 79 5.30 -8.48 -0.41
CA ASP A 79 4.17 -9.09 -1.11
C ASP A 79 3.06 -9.45 -0.13
N LEU A 80 1.84 -9.55 -0.64
CA LEU A 80 0.68 -10.01 0.09
C LEU A 80 0.77 -11.52 0.26
N ILE A 81 0.53 -12.00 1.48
CA ILE A 81 0.44 -13.43 1.75
C ILE A 81 -0.62 -14.04 0.83
N SER A 82 -0.16 -14.83 -0.13
CA SER A 82 -1.04 -15.63 -0.98
C SER A 82 -1.44 -16.86 -0.18
N ARG A 83 -2.58 -16.80 0.53
CA ARG A 83 -3.18 -17.99 1.14
C ARG A 83 -3.67 -18.91 0.01
N HIS A 84 -2.77 -19.72 -0.53
CA HIS A 84 -3.15 -20.96 -1.17
C HIS A 84 -3.50 -21.94 -0.05
N SER A 85 -4.79 -22.24 0.09
CA SER A 85 -5.29 -23.43 0.78
C SER A 85 -6.39 -24.01 -0.08
#